data_AF-A0A6P7LYR1-F1
#
_entry.id   AF-A0A6P7LYR1-F1
#
_cell.length_a   1.000
_cell.length_b   1.000
_cell.length_c   1.000
_cell.angle_alpha   90.00
_cell.angle_beta   90.00
_cell.angle_gamma   90.00
#
_symmetry.space_group_name_H-M   'P 1'
#
loop_
_entity.id
_entity.type
_entity.pdbx_description
1 polymer ?
#
loop_
_entity_poly.entity_id
_entity_poly.type
_entity_poly.pdbx_seq_one_letter_code
_entity_poly.pdbx_strand_id
1 'polypeptide(L)'
;MPCHGPAKAQIVLVEWTRPDLESPEYVFFFRDERSYTSYQHWSFVGRVELKDKEMKNGDVSLILSSVRISDVGVYECRISQGKTRSKRANIKMEPIQVISLKVEEEGAKTNVWHIGAAASLILSAVVVILVAVIFKKRNREQK
;
A
#
# COMPACT_ATOMS: atom_id res chain seq x y z
N MET A 1 3.58 -1.80 -8.72
CA MET A 1 3.90 -3.24 -8.81
C MET A 1 4.81 -3.46 -10.01
N PRO A 2 6.15 -3.55 -9.81
CA PRO A 2 7.11 -3.65 -10.90
C PRO A 2 7.06 -5.00 -11.63
N CYS A 3 7.03 -5.01 -12.97
CA CYS A 3 7.18 -6.23 -13.77
C CYS A 3 7.77 -5.91 -15.15
N HIS A 4 8.82 -6.63 -15.52
CA HIS A 4 9.52 -6.43 -16.78
C HIS A 4 9.60 -7.74 -17.55
N GLY A 5 9.00 -7.76 -18.73
CA GLY A 5 9.20 -8.82 -19.71
C GLY A 5 10.52 -8.67 -20.46
N PRO A 6 10.82 -9.60 -21.39
CA PRO A 6 11.98 -9.49 -22.25
C PRO A 6 11.97 -8.21 -23.08
N ALA A 7 13.11 -7.51 -23.07
CA ALA A 7 13.29 -6.27 -23.81
C ALA A 7 13.04 -6.49 -25.31
N LYS A 8 12.34 -5.54 -25.95
CA LYS A 8 12.01 -5.55 -27.40
C LYS A 8 11.07 -6.68 -27.84
N ALA A 9 10.44 -7.40 -26.92
CA ALA A 9 9.39 -8.35 -27.26
C ALA A 9 8.07 -7.64 -27.58
N GLN A 10 7.34 -8.14 -28.59
CA GLN A 10 5.95 -7.76 -28.80
C GLN A 10 5.09 -8.50 -27.78
N ILE A 11 4.62 -7.79 -26.76
CA ILE A 11 3.71 -8.30 -25.73
C ILE A 11 2.32 -8.47 -26.35
N VAL A 12 1.78 -9.69 -26.28
CA VAL A 12 0.45 -10.03 -26.80
C VAL A 12 -0.56 -10.31 -25.69
N LEU A 13 -0.08 -10.71 -24.51
CA LEU A 13 -0.88 -10.97 -23.33
C LEU A 13 -0.11 -10.52 -22.08
N VAL A 14 -0.81 -9.85 -21.17
CA VAL A 14 -0.38 -9.59 -19.80
C VAL A 14 -1.49 -10.00 -18.87
N GLU A 15 -1.17 -10.86 -17.91
CA GLU A 15 -2.07 -11.22 -16.82
C GLU A 15 -1.42 -10.82 -15.51
N TRP A 16 -2.13 -10.04 -14.73
CA TRP A 16 -1.85 -9.87 -13.31
C TRP A 16 -2.93 -10.58 -12.51
N THR A 17 -2.53 -11.46 -11.61
CA THR A 17 -3.44 -12.25 -10.78
C THR A 17 -3.09 -12.12 -9.31
N ARG A 18 -4.07 -12.43 -8.46
CA ARG A 18 -3.88 -12.64 -7.03
C ARG A 18 -4.29 -14.07 -6.68
N PRO A 19 -3.34 -15.02 -6.62
CA PRO A 19 -3.68 -16.42 -6.36
C PRO A 19 -4.34 -16.63 -4.99
N ASP A 20 -4.14 -15.71 -4.05
CA ASP A 20 -4.69 -15.76 -2.70
C ASP A 20 -6.16 -15.31 -2.59
N LEU A 21 -6.74 -14.72 -3.65
CA LEU A 21 -8.16 -14.32 -3.66
C LEU A 21 -9.12 -15.47 -4.04
N GLU A 22 -8.60 -16.65 -4.40
CA GLU A 22 -9.39 -17.81 -4.88
C GLU A 22 -10.44 -17.44 -5.95
N SER A 23 -10.18 -16.39 -6.74
CA SER A 23 -11.05 -15.92 -7.82
C SER A 23 -10.40 -16.18 -9.18
N PRO A 24 -11.16 -16.55 -10.23
CA PRO A 24 -10.65 -16.65 -11.59
C PRO A 24 -10.40 -15.28 -12.23
N GLU A 25 -10.78 -14.19 -11.57
CA GLU A 25 -10.69 -12.83 -12.10
C GLU A 25 -9.30 -12.23 -11.93
N TYR A 26 -8.92 -11.33 -12.84
CA TYR A 26 -7.60 -10.73 -12.88
C TYR A 26 -7.53 -9.46 -12.03
N VAL A 27 -6.35 -9.13 -11.54
CA VAL A 27 -6.06 -7.75 -11.11
C VAL A 27 -6.05 -6.84 -12.34
N PHE A 28 -5.36 -7.26 -13.41
CA PHE A 28 -5.30 -6.56 -14.68
C PHE A 28 -5.15 -7.56 -15.81
N PHE A 29 -5.88 -7.33 -16.91
CA PHE A 29 -5.82 -8.18 -18.08
C PHE A 29 -5.66 -7.32 -19.33
N PHE A 30 -4.62 -7.63 -20.12
CA PHE A 30 -4.36 -7.01 -21.40
C PHE A 30 -4.11 -8.09 -22.44
N ARG A 31 -4.77 -7.99 -23.59
CA ARG A 31 -4.61 -8.92 -24.70
C ARG A 31 -4.88 -8.22 -26.02
N ASP A 32 -4.14 -8.58 -27.06
CA ASP A 32 -4.39 -8.11 -28.43
C ASP A 32 -4.53 -6.56 -28.50
N GLU A 33 -3.57 -5.86 -27.87
CA GLU A 33 -3.46 -4.40 -27.82
C GLU A 33 -4.53 -3.66 -27.01
N ARG A 34 -5.30 -4.36 -26.17
CA ARG A 34 -6.37 -3.77 -25.37
C ARG A 34 -6.39 -4.30 -23.94
N SER A 35 -6.76 -3.44 -22.99
CA SER A 35 -7.11 -3.85 -21.62
C SER A 35 -8.60 -4.15 -21.51
N TYR A 36 -8.95 -5.14 -20.68
CA TYR A 36 -10.33 -5.58 -20.50
C TYR A 36 -10.73 -5.51 -19.03
N THR A 37 -11.55 -4.53 -18.68
CA THR A 37 -12.08 -4.35 -17.33
C THR A 37 -13.13 -5.41 -16.96
N SER A 38 -13.80 -6.02 -17.95
CA SER A 38 -14.80 -7.07 -17.73
C SER A 38 -14.24 -8.36 -17.13
N TYR A 39 -12.92 -8.56 -17.18
CA TYR A 39 -12.25 -9.70 -16.55
C TYR A 39 -11.53 -9.32 -15.26
N GLN A 40 -11.60 -8.05 -14.83
CA GLN A 40 -10.96 -7.61 -13.61
C GLN A 40 -11.83 -7.95 -12.40
N HIS A 41 -11.18 -8.39 -11.32
CA HIS A 41 -11.81 -8.52 -10.02
C HIS A 41 -12.32 -7.15 -9.57
N TRP A 42 -13.56 -7.09 -9.10
CA TRP A 42 -14.29 -5.85 -8.84
C TRP A 42 -13.54 -4.87 -7.92
N SER A 43 -12.72 -5.35 -6.99
CA SER A 43 -11.93 -4.52 -6.07
C SER A 43 -10.78 -3.74 -6.74
N PHE A 44 -10.40 -4.09 -7.96
CA PHE A 44 -9.32 -3.45 -8.73
C PHE A 44 -9.82 -2.56 -9.86
N VAL A 45 -11.09 -2.69 -10.26
CA VAL A 45 -11.69 -1.86 -11.31
C VAL A 45 -11.55 -0.37 -10.96
N GLY A 46 -11.00 0.41 -11.89
CA GLY A 46 -10.77 1.84 -11.71
C GLY A 46 -9.62 2.21 -10.76
N ARG A 47 -8.89 1.21 -10.21
CA ARG A 47 -7.74 1.45 -9.33
C ARG A 47 -6.41 0.99 -9.91
N VAL A 48 -6.40 0.24 -11.02
CA VAL A 48 -5.18 -0.25 -11.65
C VAL A 48 -4.99 0.28 -13.06
N GLU A 49 -3.77 0.67 -13.38
CA GLU A 49 -3.36 1.04 -14.74
C GLU A 49 -1.90 0.67 -14.99
N LEU A 50 -1.52 0.56 -16.27
CA LEU A 50 -0.12 0.41 -16.67
C LEU A 50 0.65 1.69 -16.34
N LYS A 51 1.84 1.53 -15.74
CA LYS A 51 2.78 2.63 -15.51
C LYS A 51 3.20 3.30 -16.82
N ASP A 52 3.43 2.49 -17.86
CA ASP A 52 3.64 2.94 -19.24
C ASP A 52 2.65 2.22 -20.16
N LYS A 53 1.72 2.97 -20.76
CA LYS A 53 0.71 2.42 -21.69
C LYS A 53 1.34 1.88 -22.97
N GLU A 54 2.50 2.40 -23.37
CA GLU A 54 3.25 1.90 -24.53
C GLU A 54 4.06 0.64 -24.20
N MET A 55 4.18 0.27 -22.90
CA MET A 55 4.94 -0.88 -22.40
C MET A 55 6.38 -0.93 -22.96
N LYS A 56 7.05 0.23 -23.03
CA LYS A 56 8.39 0.34 -23.62
C LYS A 56 9.36 -0.58 -22.90
N ASN A 57 10.24 -1.20 -23.69
CA ASN A 57 11.24 -2.16 -23.18
C ASN A 57 10.66 -3.34 -22.40
N GLY A 58 9.37 -3.64 -22.57
CA GLY A 58 8.70 -4.73 -21.87
C GLY A 58 8.27 -4.38 -20.44
N ASP A 59 8.25 -3.11 -20.06
CA ASP A 59 7.72 -2.69 -18.75
C ASP A 59 6.19 -2.81 -18.75
N VAL A 60 5.67 -3.77 -17.97
CA VAL A 60 4.23 -3.98 -17.75
C VAL A 60 3.86 -3.73 -16.29
N SER A 61 4.66 -2.92 -15.60
CA SER A 61 4.42 -2.53 -14.22
C SER A 61 3.06 -1.85 -14.08
N LEU A 62 2.35 -2.18 -13.00
CA LEU A 62 1.08 -1.54 -12.66
C LEU A 62 1.26 -0.47 -11.58
N ILE A 63 0.47 0.59 -11.71
CA ILE A 63 0.17 1.52 -10.64
C ILE A 63 -1.16 1.06 -10.01
N LEU A 64 -1.16 0.86 -8.69
CA LEU A 64 -2.35 0.60 -7.89
C LEU A 64 -2.66 1.84 -7.05
N SER A 65 -3.78 2.49 -7.33
CA SER A 65 -4.23 3.72 -6.70
C SER A 65 -5.14 3.43 -5.49
N SER A 66 -5.16 4.37 -4.53
CA SER A 66 -5.98 4.27 -3.32
C SER A 66 -5.77 2.94 -2.58
N VAL A 67 -4.51 2.60 -2.28
CA VAL A 67 -4.10 1.35 -1.63
C VAL A 67 -4.76 1.20 -0.26
N ARG A 68 -5.26 0.00 0.04
CA ARG A 68 -5.97 -0.37 1.28
C ARG A 68 -5.33 -1.59 1.93
N ILE A 69 -5.61 -1.83 3.20
CA ILE A 69 -5.15 -3.03 3.92
C ILE A 69 -5.61 -4.32 3.20
N SER A 70 -6.81 -4.33 2.61
CA SER A 70 -7.31 -5.46 1.81
C SER A 70 -6.48 -5.77 0.56
N ASP A 71 -5.63 -4.83 0.13
CA ASP A 71 -4.75 -5.03 -1.01
C ASP A 71 -3.48 -5.81 -0.63
N VAL A 72 -3.19 -5.98 0.67
CA VAL A 72 -2.11 -6.86 1.12
C VAL A 72 -2.32 -8.27 0.55
N GLY A 73 -1.25 -8.83 0.00
CA GLY A 73 -1.32 -10.14 -0.65
C GLY A 73 -0.20 -10.40 -1.64
N VAL A 74 -0.30 -11.53 -2.32
CA VAL A 74 0.64 -11.96 -3.36
C VAL A 74 0.07 -11.64 -4.73
N TYR A 75 0.87 -11.00 -5.57
CA TYR A 75 0.54 -10.62 -6.93
C TYR A 75 1.50 -11.32 -7.90
N GLU A 76 0.96 -11.88 -8.97
CA GLU A 76 1.73 -12.57 -9.99
C GLU A 76 1.54 -11.91 -11.35
N CYS A 77 2.64 -11.70 -12.06
CA CYS A 77 2.69 -11.14 -13.41
C CYS A 77 3.09 -12.24 -14.40
N ARG A 78 2.29 -12.41 -15.46
CA ARG A 78 2.53 -13.34 -16.57
C ARG A 78 2.48 -12.58 -17.90
N ILE A 79 3.40 -12.91 -18.81
CA ILE A 79 3.50 -12.24 -20.13
C ILE A 79 3.64 -13.29 -21.24
N SER A 80 2.88 -13.12 -22.32
CA SER A 80 3.06 -13.88 -23.57
C SER A 80 3.51 -12.98 -24.71
N GLN A 81 4.34 -13.52 -25.60
CA GLN A 81 4.97 -12.80 -26.71
C GLN A 81 4.55 -13.35 -28.07
N GLY A 82 4.37 -12.46 -29.05
CA GLY A 82 3.78 -12.75 -30.35
C GLY A 82 4.56 -13.67 -31.30
N LYS A 83 5.76 -14.13 -30.92
CA LYS A 83 6.58 -15.03 -31.75
C LYS A 83 6.52 -16.50 -31.35
N THR A 84 5.87 -16.84 -30.24
CA THR A 84 5.67 -18.25 -29.91
C THR A 84 4.37 -18.73 -30.53
N ARG A 85 4.50 -19.54 -31.61
CA ARG A 85 3.46 -20.44 -32.14
C ARG A 85 3.13 -21.52 -31.09
N SER A 86 2.79 -21.14 -29.86
CA SER A 86 2.26 -22.06 -28.89
C SER A 86 0.81 -22.35 -29.26
N LYS A 87 0.63 -23.27 -30.20
CA LYS A 87 -0.60 -24.06 -30.31
C LYS A 87 -0.77 -24.78 -28.98
N ARG A 88 -1.41 -24.15 -28.00
CA ARG A 88 -2.08 -24.79 -26.84
C ARG A 88 -2.73 -23.68 -26.04
N ALA A 89 -4.06 -23.58 -26.15
CA ALA A 89 -4.91 -22.79 -25.26
C ALA A 89 -4.94 -23.32 -23.81
N ASN A 90 -3.88 -24.03 -23.37
CA ASN A 90 -3.83 -24.78 -22.11
C ASN A 90 -2.41 -24.88 -21.52
N ILE A 91 -1.42 -24.11 -22.00
CA ILE A 91 -0.14 -24.01 -21.26
C ILE A 91 -0.36 -23.00 -20.15
N LYS A 92 -0.49 -23.49 -18.90
CA LYS A 92 -0.41 -22.65 -17.71
C LYS A 92 0.88 -21.83 -17.79
N MET A 93 0.75 -20.52 -17.93
CA MET A 93 1.91 -19.63 -17.98
C MET A 93 2.48 -19.49 -16.58
N GLU A 94 3.79 -19.71 -16.44
CA GLU A 94 4.47 -19.46 -15.16
C GLU A 94 4.63 -17.95 -14.94
N PRO A 95 4.46 -17.46 -13.70
CA PRO A 95 4.75 -16.07 -13.37
C PRO A 95 6.20 -15.72 -13.70
N ILE A 96 6.40 -14.61 -14.40
CA ILE A 96 7.75 -14.04 -14.59
C ILE A 96 8.16 -13.19 -13.38
N GLN A 97 7.18 -12.69 -12.63
CA GLN A 97 7.39 -11.91 -11.42
C GLN A 97 6.30 -12.22 -10.41
N VAL A 98 6.72 -12.42 -9.16
CA VAL A 98 5.85 -12.55 -7.99
C VAL A 98 6.18 -11.43 -7.01
N ILE A 99 5.17 -10.78 -6.45
CA ILE A 99 5.32 -9.60 -5.59
C ILE A 99 4.44 -9.79 -4.35
N SER A 100 5.01 -9.53 -3.18
CA SER A 100 4.24 -9.46 -1.93
C SER A 100 4.01 -8.00 -1.57
N LEU A 101 2.76 -7.54 -1.69
CA LEU A 101 2.39 -6.18 -1.29
C LEU A 101 2.16 -6.14 0.22
N LYS A 102 2.83 -5.21 0.90
CA LYS A 102 2.63 -4.90 2.32
C LYS A 102 2.18 -3.45 2.44
N VAL A 103 1.29 -3.18 3.39
CA VAL A 103 0.84 -1.84 3.74
C VAL A 103 1.32 -1.57 5.16
N GLU A 104 2.14 -0.54 5.32
CA GLU A 104 2.51 -0.04 6.65
C GLU A 104 1.46 0.99 7.06
N GLU A 105 0.80 0.75 8.19
CA GLU A 105 -0.04 1.77 8.79
C GLU A 105 0.85 2.81 9.46
N GLU A 106 0.74 4.07 9.06
CA GLU A 106 1.25 5.17 9.87
C GLU A 106 0.39 5.24 11.14
N GLY A 107 0.82 4.53 12.19
CA GLY A 107 0.18 4.54 13.49
C GLY A 107 -0.05 5.97 13.96
N ALA A 108 -1.27 6.28 14.39
CA ALA A 108 -1.64 7.58 14.92
C ALA A 108 -0.64 8.02 15.99
N LYS A 109 0.22 8.98 15.65
CA LYS A 109 1.18 9.57 16.59
C LYS A 109 0.40 10.38 17.62
N THR A 110 -0.02 9.73 18.71
CA THR A 110 -0.52 10.46 19.88
C THR A 110 0.63 11.26 20.46
N ASN A 111 0.54 12.59 20.45
CA ASN A 111 1.58 13.48 20.96
C ASN A 111 1.64 13.39 22.50
N VAL A 112 2.34 12.38 23.02
CA VAL A 112 2.56 12.16 24.48
C VAL A 112 3.19 13.38 25.16
N TRP A 113 3.95 14.19 24.41
CA TRP A 113 4.65 15.39 24.89
C TRP A 113 3.74 16.44 25.55
N HIS A 114 2.48 16.57 25.13
CA HIS A 114 1.57 17.55 25.73
C HIS A 114 1.03 17.11 27.09
N ILE A 115 0.84 15.80 27.32
CA ILE A 115 0.32 15.28 28.59
C ILE A 115 1.39 15.40 29.68
N GLY A 116 2.65 15.12 29.36
CA GLY A 116 3.77 15.24 30.31
C GLY A 116 4.02 16.68 30.77
N ALA A 117 3.94 17.66 29.86
CA ALA A 117 4.13 19.07 30.19
C ALA A 117 3.01 19.62 31.10
N ALA A 118 1.76 19.24 30.85
CA ALA A 118 0.62 19.68 31.66
C ALA A 118 0.70 19.16 33.11
N ALA A 119 1.06 17.87 33.29
CA ALA A 119 1.23 17.30 34.62
C ALA A 119 2.34 17.98 35.43
N SER A 120 3.45 18.35 34.77
CA SER A 120 4.58 19.03 35.42
C SER A 120 4.24 20.46 35.89
N LEU A 121 3.43 21.21 35.14
CA LEU A 121 3.01 22.57 35.52
C LEU A 121 2.03 22.57 36.70
N ILE A 122 1.16 21.56 36.79
CA ILE A 122 0.19 21.45 37.88
C ILE A 122 0.91 21.18 39.22
N LEU A 123 1.88 20.27 39.24
CA LEU A 123 2.66 19.94 40.44
C LEU A 123 3.44 21.16 40.97
N SER A 124 4.06 21.95 40.09
CA SER A 124 4.81 23.14 40.52
C SER A 124 3.90 24.21 41.13
N ALA A 125 2.73 24.46 40.53
CA ALA A 125 1.76 25.43 41.05
C ALA A 125 1.24 25.04 42.45
N VAL A 126 0.95 23.76 42.68
CA VAL A 126 0.49 23.26 43.99
C VAL A 126 1.56 23.47 45.07
N VAL A 127 2.83 23.16 44.77
CA VAL A 127 3.94 23.37 45.71
C VAL A 127 4.11 24.86 46.05
N VAL A 128 4.05 25.75 45.05
CA VAL A 128 4.15 27.20 45.27
C VAL A 128 3.00 27.71 46.15
N ILE A 129 1.77 27.26 45.90
CA ILE A 129 0.61 27.62 46.72
C ILE A 129 0.81 27.14 48.17
N LEU A 130 1.24 25.90 48.38
CA LEU A 130 1.49 25.36 49.72
C LEU A 130 2.56 26.16 50.47
N VAL A 131 3.67 26.48 49.81
CA VAL A 131 4.74 27.30 50.41
C VAL A 131 4.23 28.71 50.75
N ALA A 132 3.45 29.33 49.85
CA ALA A 132 2.87 30.65 50.10
C ALA A 132 1.88 30.63 51.27
N VAL A 133 1.06 29.58 51.39
CA VAL A 133 0.14 29.39 52.52
C VAL A 133 0.91 29.21 53.82
N ILE A 134 1.96 28.38 53.84
CA ILE A 134 2.82 28.17 55.02
C ILE A 134 3.47 29.49 55.43
N PHE A 135 4.05 30.24 54.48
CA PHE A 135 4.69 31.51 54.76
C PHE A 135 3.71 32.56 55.29
N LYS A 136 2.52 32.66 54.70
CA LYS A 136 1.45 33.57 55.15
C LYS A 136 0.91 33.19 56.53
N LYS A 137 0.76 31.89 56.81
CA LYS A 137 0.38 31.39 58.15
C LYS A 137 1.44 31.75 59.18
N ARG A 138 2.72 31.47 58.89
CA ARG A 138 3.85 31.81 59.76
C ARG A 138 3.94 33.31 60.05
N ASN A 139 3.72 34.16 59.05
CA ASN A 139 3.72 35.62 59.22
C ASN A 139 2.51 36.13 60.04
N ARG A 140 1.36 35.43 59.99
CA ARG A 140 0.21 35.74 60.85
C ARG A 140 0.42 35.34 62.30
N GLU A 141 1.15 34.25 62.55
CA GLU A 141 1.46 33.78 63.91
C GLU A 141 2.57 34.60 64.59
N GLN A 142 3.35 35.39 63.84
CA GLN A 142 4.39 36.29 64.37
C GLN A 142 3.94 37.77 64.54
N LYS A 143 2.66 38.07 64.37
CA LYS A 143 2.07 39.40 64.61
C LYS A 143 1.06 39.33 65.75
#